data_AF-A0A953A1L9-F1
#
_entry.id   AF-A0A953A1L9-F1
#
_cell.length_a   1.000
_cell.length_b   1.000
_cell.length_c   1.000
_cell.angle_alpha   90.00
_cell.angle_beta   90.00
_cell.angle_gamma   90.00
#
_symmetry.space_group_name_H-M   'P 1'
#
loop_
_entity.id
_entity.type
_entity.pdbx_description
1 polymer ?
#
loop_
_entity_poly.entity_id
_entity_poly.type
_entity_poly.pdbx_seq_one_letter_code
_entity_poly.pdbx_strand_id
1 'polypeptide(L)'
;MEAARAFYGETLGLPLTGDASYLASDAVEGVKHFAVWPLQAAAQSCFGKDDWPADFPMPRGWIEFDVEDVAAATDELVERGYELLVADRLEPWGQRVTRLLGPEGLLVGITYTPHLRGEGE
;
A
#
# COMPACT_ATOMS: atom_id res chain seq x y z
N MET A 1 0.46 -11.75 12.11
CA MET A 1 1.65 -10.88 12.23
C MET A 1 2.87 -11.63 12.78
N GLU A 2 2.73 -12.46 13.81
CA GLU A 2 3.85 -13.29 14.32
C GLU A 2 4.51 -14.15 13.24
N ALA A 3 3.71 -14.89 12.45
CA ALA A 3 4.25 -15.71 11.35
C ALA A 3 5.02 -14.88 10.31
N ALA A 4 4.57 -13.65 10.03
CA ALA A 4 5.25 -12.76 9.09
C ALA A 4 6.56 -12.22 9.69
N ARG A 5 6.59 -11.87 10.98
CA ARG A 5 7.83 -11.48 11.68
C ARG A 5 8.85 -12.61 11.67
N ALA A 6 8.42 -13.83 12.01
CA ALA A 6 9.27 -15.01 12.01
C ALA A 6 9.82 -15.31 10.60
N PHE A 7 8.99 -15.17 9.56
CA PHE A 7 9.43 -15.40 8.20
C PHE A 7 10.33 -14.27 7.66
N TYR A 8 9.81 -13.05 7.55
CA TYR A 8 10.53 -11.94 6.91
C TYR A 8 11.68 -11.41 7.78
N GLY A 9 11.47 -11.25 9.08
CA GLY A 9 12.47 -10.70 9.99
C GLY A 9 13.51 -11.75 10.41
N GLU A 10 13.07 -12.88 10.95
CA GLU A 10 13.98 -13.87 11.54
C GLU A 10 14.58 -14.83 10.51
N THR A 11 13.75 -15.38 9.60
CA THR A 11 14.21 -16.39 8.62
C THR A 11 14.92 -15.74 7.43
N LEU A 12 14.34 -14.68 6.85
CA LEU A 12 14.94 -13.96 5.72
C LEU A 12 15.93 -12.87 6.15
N GLY A 13 15.97 -12.50 7.44
CA GLY A 13 16.92 -11.52 7.96
C GLY A 13 16.63 -10.08 7.54
N LEU A 14 15.40 -9.74 7.14
CA LEU A 14 15.07 -8.37 6.75
C LEU A 14 15.05 -7.43 7.97
N PRO A 15 15.59 -6.20 7.84
CA PRO A 15 15.69 -5.25 8.95
C PRO A 15 14.34 -4.54 9.22
N LEU A 16 13.32 -5.33 9.58
CA LEU A 16 11.98 -4.83 9.85
C LEU A 16 11.87 -4.25 11.26
N THR A 17 11.27 -3.07 11.37
CA THR A 17 10.90 -2.41 12.63
C THR A 17 9.39 -2.22 12.72
N GLY A 18 8.87 -1.90 13.90
CA GLY A 18 7.44 -1.72 14.16
C GLY A 18 6.80 -2.85 14.97
N ASP A 19 5.47 -2.85 15.01
CA ASP A 19 4.66 -3.66 15.93
C ASP A 19 3.68 -4.59 15.22
N ALA A 20 2.65 -5.07 15.94
CA ALA A 20 1.65 -5.98 15.39
C ALA A 20 0.69 -5.32 14.38
N SER A 21 0.69 -4.00 14.24
CA SER A 21 -0.15 -3.27 13.28
C SER A 21 0.60 -2.97 11.98
N TYR A 22 1.92 -2.75 12.06
CA TYR A 22 2.75 -2.39 10.91
C TYR A 22 4.21 -2.79 11.14
N LEU A 23 4.71 -3.69 10.30
CA LEU A 23 6.15 -4.02 10.25
C LEU A 23 6.72 -3.50 8.96
N ALA A 24 7.77 -2.70 9.01
CA ALA A 24 8.29 -2.05 7.83
C ALA A 24 9.80 -1.79 7.88
N SER A 25 10.37 -1.49 6.71
CA SER A 25 11.75 -1.10 6.54
C SER A 25 11.96 -0.33 5.24
N ASP A 26 12.69 0.78 5.35
CA ASP A 26 13.23 1.54 4.21
C ASP A 26 14.65 1.09 3.84
N ALA A 27 15.21 0.12 4.59
CA ALA A 27 16.59 -0.33 4.45
C ALA A 27 16.72 -1.57 3.55
N VAL A 28 15.64 -2.03 2.90
CA VAL A 28 15.67 -3.18 1.98
C VAL A 28 16.10 -2.70 0.60
N GLU A 29 17.31 -3.05 0.18
CA GLU A 29 17.84 -2.68 -1.14
C GLU A 29 16.93 -3.18 -2.27
N GLY A 30 16.70 -2.33 -3.27
CA GLY A 30 15.87 -2.61 -4.45
C GLY A 30 14.41 -2.14 -4.33
N VAL A 31 13.94 -1.77 -3.14
CA VAL A 31 12.63 -1.14 -2.93
C VAL A 31 12.77 0.13 -2.10
N LYS A 32 11.84 1.09 -2.27
CA LYS A 32 11.82 2.31 -1.45
C LYS A 32 11.32 2.03 -0.03
N HIS A 33 10.34 1.13 0.10
CA HIS A 33 9.70 0.75 1.34
C HIS A 33 9.22 -0.69 1.23
N PHE A 34 9.57 -1.52 2.21
CA PHE A 34 8.99 -2.85 2.38
C PHE A 34 8.18 -2.87 3.66
N ALA A 35 6.97 -3.44 3.62
CA ALA A 35 6.22 -3.67 4.84
C ALA A 35 5.47 -4.99 4.83
N VAL A 36 4.86 -5.30 5.97
CA VAL A 36 3.82 -6.31 6.14
C VAL A 36 2.56 -5.57 6.57
N TRP A 37 1.56 -5.55 5.69
CA TRP A 37 0.31 -4.85 5.91
C TRP A 37 -0.83 -5.85 6.14
N PRO A 38 -1.46 -5.85 7.34
CA PRO A 38 -2.59 -6.73 7.62
C PRO A 38 -3.78 -6.45 6.68
N LEU A 39 -4.50 -7.50 6.25
CA LEU A 39 -5.68 -7.35 5.39
C LEU A 39 -6.74 -6.42 6.01
N GLN A 40 -6.95 -6.49 7.32
CA GLN A 40 -7.86 -5.59 8.03
C GLN A 40 -7.44 -4.12 7.87
N ALA A 41 -6.15 -3.81 7.94
CA ALA A 41 -5.66 -2.45 7.77
C ALA A 41 -5.81 -1.97 6.31
N ALA A 42 -5.61 -2.87 5.34
CA ALA A 42 -5.88 -2.60 3.93
C ALA A 42 -7.38 -2.35 3.67
N ALA A 43 -8.27 -3.14 4.29
CA ALA A 43 -9.71 -2.96 4.20
C ALA A 43 -10.17 -1.63 4.82
N GLN A 44 -9.61 -1.27 5.98
CA GLN A 44 -9.89 0.02 6.62
C GLN A 44 -9.45 1.18 5.75
N SER A 45 -8.24 1.09 5.16
CA SER A 45 -7.78 2.11 4.23
C SER A 45 -8.66 2.19 2.99
N CYS A 46 -8.99 1.08 2.33
CA CYS A 46 -9.74 1.12 1.08
C CYS A 46 -11.23 1.46 1.26
N PHE A 47 -11.86 0.93 2.32
CA PHE A 47 -13.32 0.94 2.46
C PHE A 47 -13.84 1.53 3.77
N GLY A 48 -12.96 1.86 4.73
CA GLY A 48 -13.38 2.26 6.08
C GLY A 48 -14.07 1.15 6.87
N LYS A 49 -13.71 -0.12 6.59
CA LYS A 49 -14.30 -1.32 7.21
C LYS A 49 -13.22 -2.25 7.72
N ASP A 50 -13.52 -3.03 8.75
CA ASP A 50 -12.59 -4.03 9.28
C ASP A 50 -12.39 -5.22 8.33
N ASP A 51 -13.45 -5.62 7.64
CA ASP A 51 -13.41 -6.75 6.73
C ASP A 51 -13.29 -6.29 5.27
N TRP A 52 -12.47 -7.02 4.50
CA TRP A 52 -12.42 -6.87 3.06
C TRP A 52 -13.76 -7.31 2.44
N PRO A 53 -14.48 -6.44 1.70
CA PRO A 53 -15.80 -6.78 1.19
C PRO A 53 -15.75 -7.98 0.24
N ALA A 54 -16.73 -8.88 0.35
CA ALA A 54 -16.80 -10.10 -0.44
C ALA A 54 -17.04 -9.86 -1.95
N ASP A 55 -17.50 -8.66 -2.31
CA ASP A 55 -17.71 -8.25 -3.71
C ASP A 55 -16.37 -8.06 -4.46
N PHE A 56 -15.26 -7.93 -3.74
CA PHE A 56 -13.93 -7.77 -4.32
C PHE A 56 -13.05 -9.00 -4.07
N PRO A 57 -12.24 -9.43 -5.05
CA PRO A 57 -11.20 -10.43 -4.82
C PRO A 57 -10.29 -10.02 -3.66
N MET A 58 -10.00 -10.95 -2.76
CA MET A 58 -9.09 -10.70 -1.63
C MET A 58 -7.65 -10.59 -2.14
N PRO A 59 -6.96 -9.46 -1.94
CA PRO A 59 -5.60 -9.27 -2.44
C PRO A 59 -4.63 -10.20 -1.71
N ARG A 60 -3.65 -10.74 -2.47
CA ARG A 60 -2.58 -11.61 -1.93
C ARG A 60 -1.27 -10.87 -1.65
N GLY A 61 -1.22 -9.61 -2.03
CA GLY A 61 -0.10 -8.70 -1.83
C GLY A 61 -0.51 -7.31 -2.31
N TRP A 62 0.37 -6.35 -2.10
CA TRP A 62 0.19 -5.00 -2.61
C TRP A 62 1.50 -4.50 -3.21
N ILE A 63 1.38 -3.51 -4.10
CA ILE A 63 2.51 -2.78 -4.67
C ILE A 63 2.10 -1.33 -4.84
N GLU A 64 2.99 -0.41 -4.52
CA GLU A 64 2.76 1.02 -4.74
C GLU A 64 3.79 1.58 -5.72
N PHE A 65 3.32 2.35 -6.69
CA PHE A 65 4.13 3.11 -7.64
C PHE A 65 4.15 4.57 -7.19
N ASP A 66 5.32 5.01 -6.69
CA ASP A 66 5.51 6.39 -6.27
C ASP A 66 5.79 7.30 -7.49
N VAL A 67 4.87 8.22 -7.76
CA VAL A 67 4.80 9.10 -8.94
C VAL A 67 4.76 10.57 -8.52
N GLU A 68 5.04 11.47 -9.46
CA GLU A 68 5.00 12.92 -9.21
C GLU A 68 3.58 13.49 -9.14
N ASP A 69 2.64 12.94 -9.91
CA ASP A 69 1.27 13.44 -10.01
C ASP A 69 0.24 12.29 -9.93
N VAL A 70 -0.35 12.14 -8.74
CA VAL A 70 -1.40 11.14 -8.49
C VAL A 70 -2.72 11.53 -9.15
N ALA A 71 -3.03 12.82 -9.23
CA ALA A 71 -4.29 13.28 -9.80
C ALA A 71 -4.35 12.97 -11.30
N ALA A 72 -3.29 13.30 -12.05
CA ALA A 72 -3.19 12.96 -13.46
C ALA A 72 -3.27 11.45 -13.72
N ALA A 73 -2.60 10.64 -12.91
CA ALA A 73 -2.67 9.18 -13.03
C ALA A 73 -4.08 8.63 -12.70
N THR A 74 -4.78 9.27 -11.76
CA THR A 74 -6.15 8.92 -11.39
C THR A 74 -7.11 9.19 -12.55
N ASP A 75 -7.00 10.37 -13.17
CA ASP A 75 -7.80 10.75 -14.32
C ASP A 75 -7.61 9.76 -15.48
N GLU A 76 -6.36 9.39 -15.79
CA GLU A 76 -6.09 8.39 -16.84
C GLU A 76 -6.71 7.02 -16.53
N LEU A 77 -6.66 6.58 -15.27
CA LEU A 77 -7.28 5.31 -14.87
C LEU A 77 -8.80 5.34 -15.03
N VAL A 78 -9.44 6.45 -14.65
CA VAL A 78 -10.89 6.65 -14.81
C VAL A 78 -11.28 6.71 -16.29
N GLU A 79 -10.54 7.46 -17.11
CA GLU A 79 -10.77 7.57 -18.56
C GLU A 79 -10.69 6.22 -19.27
N ARG A 80 -9.81 5.33 -18.79
CA ARG A 80 -9.67 3.97 -19.30
C ARG A 80 -10.68 2.97 -18.71
N GLY A 81 -11.54 3.40 -17.79
CA GLY A 81 -12.62 2.61 -17.23
C GLY A 81 -12.20 1.65 -16.11
N TYR A 82 -11.07 1.90 -15.44
CA TYR A 82 -10.66 1.09 -14.29
C TYR A 82 -11.52 1.40 -13.06
N GLU A 83 -11.87 0.36 -12.30
CA GLU A 83 -12.59 0.50 -11.04
C GLU A 83 -11.61 0.86 -9.91
N LEU A 84 -11.75 2.09 -9.39
CA LEU A 84 -10.93 2.58 -8.28
C LEU A 84 -11.59 2.26 -6.93
N LEU A 85 -10.81 1.73 -6.00
CA LEU A 85 -11.21 1.57 -4.60
C LEU A 85 -11.05 2.89 -3.83
N VAL A 86 -9.99 3.63 -4.15
CA VAL A 86 -9.67 4.95 -3.59
C VAL A 86 -9.22 5.83 -4.75
N ALA A 87 -9.76 7.05 -4.85
CA ALA A 87 -9.42 7.99 -5.91
C ALA A 87 -8.83 9.27 -5.31
N ASP A 88 -7.56 9.53 -5.63
CA ASP A 88 -6.78 10.73 -5.34
C ASP A 88 -6.95 11.27 -3.91
N ARG A 89 -6.86 10.38 -2.92
CA ARG A 89 -7.11 10.70 -1.52
C ARG A 89 -5.82 11.09 -0.81
N LEU A 90 -5.88 12.12 0.02
CA LEU A 90 -4.82 12.44 0.98
C LEU A 90 -5.04 11.63 2.27
N GLU A 91 -4.09 10.77 2.60
CA GLU A 91 -4.09 9.98 3.82
C GLU A 91 -3.66 10.81 5.03
N PRO A 92 -4.07 10.44 6.26
CA PRO A 92 -3.70 11.18 7.48
C PRO A 92 -2.19 11.33 7.72
N TRP A 93 -1.38 10.44 7.15
CA TRP A 93 0.10 10.49 7.22
C TRP A 93 0.75 11.27 6.07
N GLY A 94 -0.05 12.00 5.26
CA GLY A 94 0.45 12.92 4.24
C GLY A 94 0.71 12.31 2.85
N GLN A 95 0.56 10.99 2.69
CA GLN A 95 0.63 10.34 1.38
C GLN A 95 -0.63 10.65 0.57
N ARG A 96 -0.49 11.00 -0.72
CA ARG A 96 -1.61 11.08 -1.66
C ARG A 96 -1.69 9.78 -2.45
N VAL A 97 -2.88 9.20 -2.63
CA VAL A 97 -3.01 7.84 -3.16
C VAL A 97 -4.29 7.61 -3.97
N THR A 98 -4.13 6.87 -5.06
CA THR A 98 -5.18 6.13 -5.75
C THR A 98 -4.94 4.64 -5.61
N ARG A 99 -5.98 3.86 -5.27
CA ARG A 99 -5.88 2.40 -5.14
C ARG A 99 -6.91 1.70 -6.01
N LEU A 100 -6.49 0.57 -6.58
CA LEU A 100 -7.31 -0.33 -7.37
C LEU A 100 -6.83 -1.78 -7.22
N LEU A 101 -7.64 -2.74 -7.62
CA LEU A 101 -7.15 -4.11 -7.83
C LEU A 101 -6.58 -4.23 -9.24
N GLY A 102 -5.32 -4.62 -9.35
CA GLY A 102 -4.69 -4.95 -10.62
C GLY A 102 -5.26 -6.24 -11.22
N PRO A 103 -5.06 -6.48 -12.53
CA PRO A 103 -5.58 -7.68 -13.21
C PRO A 103 -5.09 -9.01 -12.62
N GLU A 104 -3.96 -8.98 -11.90
CA GLU A 104 -3.31 -10.12 -11.24
C GLU A 104 -3.81 -10.32 -9.79
N GLY A 105 -4.74 -9.49 -9.32
CA GLY A 105 -5.29 -9.54 -7.96
C GLY A 105 -4.39 -8.93 -6.89
N LEU A 106 -3.42 -8.09 -7.27
CA LEU A 106 -2.66 -7.27 -6.32
C LEU A 106 -3.45 -6.00 -5.99
N LEU A 107 -3.37 -5.55 -4.75
CA LEU A 107 -3.77 -4.18 -4.39
C LEU A 107 -2.69 -3.22 -4.91
N VAL A 108 -3.03 -2.46 -5.95
CA VAL A 108 -2.11 -1.52 -6.58
C VAL A 108 -2.38 -0.12 -6.03
N GLY A 109 -1.33 0.57 -5.60
CA GLY A 109 -1.36 1.99 -5.25
C GLY A 109 -0.60 2.81 -6.28
N ILE A 110 -1.17 3.93 -6.70
CA ILE A 110 -0.44 5.03 -7.35
C ILE A 110 -0.33 6.13 -6.33
N THR A 111 0.90 6.45 -5.90
CA THR A 111 1.13 7.25 -4.71
C THR A 111 2.06 8.41 -4.95
N TYR A 112 1.88 9.46 -4.15
CA TYR A 112 2.92 10.45 -3.86
C TYR A 112 3.23 10.33 -2.39
N THR A 113 4.46 9.93 -2.06
CA THR A 113 4.86 9.63 -0.68
C THR A 113 5.98 10.59 -0.23
N PRO A 114 5.65 11.69 0.48
CA PRO A 114 6.61 12.76 0.79
C PRO A 114 7.88 12.26 1.51
N HIS A 115 7.75 11.41 2.54
CA HIS A 115 8.91 10.94 3.30
C HIS A 115 9.91 10.14 2.46
N LEU A 116 9.44 9.37 1.46
CA LEU A 116 10.30 8.64 0.53
C LEU A 116 11.04 9.55 -0.47
N ARG A 117 10.67 10.84 -0.50
CA ARG A 117 11.27 11.89 -1.32
C ARG A 117 12.16 12.83 -0.49
N GLY A 118 12.31 12.58 0.80
CA GLY A 118 13.04 13.46 1.73
C GLY A 118 12.24 14.72 2.11
N GLU A 119 10.92 14.69 1.95
CA GLU A 119 10.03 15.78 2.35
C GLU A 119 9.40 15.50 3.71
N GLY A 120 9.37 16.51 4.58
CA GLY A 120 8.68 16.45 5.88
C GLY A 120 9.52 15.99 7.07
N GLU A 121 10.84 16.23 7.06
CA GLU A 121 11.63 16.34 8.29
C GLU A 121 11.27 17.61 9.10
#